data_AF-A0A1I8BEG9-F1
#
_entry.id   AF-A0A1I8BEG9-F1
#
_cell.length_a   1.000
_cell.length_b   1.000
_cell.length_c   1.000
_cell.angle_alpha   90.00
_cell.angle_beta   90.00
_cell.angle_gamma   90.00
#
_symmetry.space_group_name_H-M   'P 1'
#
loop_
_entity.id
_entity.type
_entity.pdbx_description
1 polymer ?
#
loop_
_entity_poly.entity_id
_entity_poly.type
_entity_poly.pdbx_seq_one_letter_code
_entity_poly.pdbx_strand_id
1 'polypeptide(L)'
;MLMSINAISLPKRCQKHYLHIYLQQIEQKFNYGAPRFKPKILRTKPLRTPSMLALDNFDFYYGPLFTNKWPSIRLGLLMPNKFAAVVNRFSSSFEVNKNIMESLGTINLIKQIVKNRDPPKEVEEAKKRFDSQLDQLKRK
;
A
#
# COMPACT_ATOMS: atom_id res chain seq x y z
N MET A 1 -22.83 9.43 81.11
CA MET A 1 -21.87 8.70 80.25
C MET A 1 -22.27 9.00 78.81
N LEU A 2 -21.53 9.74 77.99
CA LEU A 2 -20.09 9.89 77.86
C LEU A 2 -19.73 11.35 77.56
N MET A 3 -18.54 11.73 78.02
CA MET A 3 -17.92 13.05 77.90
C MET A 3 -17.30 13.28 76.52
N SER A 4 -17.34 14.55 76.10
CA SER A 4 -16.54 15.20 75.06
C SER A 4 -15.05 14.85 75.06
N ILE A 5 -14.42 14.91 73.87
CA ILE A 5 -13.19 15.68 73.58
C ILE A 5 -13.21 16.19 72.11
N ASN A 6 -13.40 17.50 71.94
CA ASN A 6 -12.65 18.52 71.18
C ASN A 6 -12.18 18.25 69.71
N ALA A 7 -12.69 19.03 68.73
CA ALA A 7 -12.09 20.23 68.07
C ALA A 7 -10.95 19.88 67.07
N ILE A 8 -10.97 20.27 65.78
CA ILE A 8 -10.81 21.63 65.19
C ILE A 8 -11.29 21.56 63.71
N SER A 9 -12.39 22.25 63.34
CA SER A 9 -12.47 23.52 62.58
C SER A 9 -12.13 23.47 61.08
N LEU A 10 -13.10 23.77 60.20
CA LEU A 10 -13.16 24.96 59.34
C LEU A 10 -14.54 25.03 58.59
N PRO A 11 -15.00 26.22 58.15
CA PRO A 11 -16.40 26.63 58.28
C PRO A 11 -17.26 26.54 57.00
N LYS A 12 -18.59 26.59 57.24
CA LYS A 12 -19.69 26.68 56.27
C LYS A 12 -19.58 27.92 55.37
N ARG A 13 -18.90 27.83 54.22
CA ARG A 13 -18.86 28.95 53.26
C ARG A 13 -18.86 28.57 51.78
N CYS A 14 -19.34 27.38 51.42
CA CYS A 14 -19.31 26.91 50.02
C CYS A 14 -20.65 26.36 49.52
N GLN A 15 -21.78 26.99 49.86
CA GLN A 15 -23.09 26.70 49.22
C GLN A 15 -23.63 27.84 48.35
N LYS A 16 -23.01 29.03 48.32
CA LYS A 16 -23.37 30.14 47.42
C LYS A 16 -22.49 30.26 46.17
N HIS A 17 -21.64 29.27 45.88
CA HIS A 17 -20.74 29.30 44.72
C HIS A 17 -21.31 28.65 43.45
N TYR A 18 -22.46 27.97 43.54
CA TYR A 18 -23.00 27.19 42.41
C TYR A 18 -23.92 27.96 41.45
N LEU A 19 -24.34 29.19 41.78
CA LEU A 19 -25.24 29.98 40.93
C LEU A 19 -24.61 31.19 40.23
N HIS A 20 -23.35 31.53 40.53
CA HIS A 20 -22.66 32.63 39.83
C HIS A 20 -21.98 32.20 38.52
N ILE A 21 -21.88 30.89 38.27
CA ILE A 21 -21.26 30.34 37.06
C ILE A 21 -22.25 30.40 35.87
N TYR A 22 -23.56 30.37 36.12
CA TYR A 22 -24.58 30.26 35.07
C TYR A 22 -25.12 31.58 34.52
N LEU A 23 -24.64 32.74 34.98
CA LEU A 23 -25.05 34.06 34.46
C LEU A 23 -23.87 34.89 33.96
N GLN A 24 -22.90 34.24 33.32
CA GLN A 24 -21.85 34.91 32.54
C GLN A 24 -22.03 34.65 31.03
N GLN A 25 -23.29 34.57 30.58
CA GLN A 25 -23.66 34.42 29.17
C GLN A 25 -24.06 35.73 28.47
N ILE A 26 -24.03 36.89 29.16
CA ILE A 26 -24.56 38.14 28.56
C ILE A 26 -23.56 39.28 28.49
N GLU A 27 -22.39 39.20 29.13
CA GLU A 27 -21.44 40.30 29.06
C GLU A 27 -20.22 40.03 28.17
N GLN A 28 -20.37 40.58 26.96
CA GLN A 28 -19.47 41.60 26.43
C GLN A 28 -18.42 41.21 25.38
N LYS A 29 -18.33 42.16 24.43
CA LYS A 29 -17.16 42.60 23.68
C LYS A 29 -16.86 41.86 22.37
N PHE A 30 -17.26 42.54 21.30
CA PHE A 30 -16.55 42.54 20.02
C PHE A 30 -15.03 42.48 20.27
N ASN A 31 -14.41 41.38 19.85
CA ASN A 31 -12.96 41.24 19.80
C ASN A 31 -12.58 40.96 18.35
N TYR A 32 -12.11 41.99 17.65
CA TYR A 32 -11.21 41.83 16.51
C TYR A 32 -9.86 41.32 17.05
N GLY A 33 -9.85 40.07 17.53
CA GLY A 33 -8.71 39.44 18.16
C GLY A 33 -7.79 38.80 17.13
N ALA A 34 -6.49 39.09 17.24
CA ALA A 34 -5.38 38.57 16.45
C ALA A 34 -5.58 37.11 15.96
N PRO A 35 -5.01 36.73 14.79
CA PRO A 35 -5.16 35.38 14.26
C PRO A 35 -4.77 34.37 15.34
N ARG A 36 -5.79 33.73 15.93
CA ARG A 36 -5.60 32.74 16.97
C ARG A 36 -4.83 31.60 16.32
N PHE A 37 -3.52 31.54 16.58
CA PHE A 37 -2.67 30.43 16.19
C PHE A 37 -3.31 29.18 16.79
N LYS A 38 -4.04 28.42 15.95
CA LYS A 38 -4.60 27.14 16.34
C LYS A 38 -3.39 26.31 16.80
N PRO A 39 -3.38 25.76 18.03
CA PRO A 39 -2.28 24.90 18.42
C PRO A 39 -2.17 23.80 17.38
N LYS A 40 -0.97 23.57 16.83
CA LYS A 40 -0.71 22.42 15.98
C LYS A 40 -0.84 21.19 16.86
N ILE A 41 -2.05 20.64 16.93
CA ILE A 41 -2.29 19.35 17.56
C ILE A 41 -1.65 18.32 16.64
N LEU A 42 -0.50 17.79 17.07
CA LEU A 42 0.15 16.69 16.38
C LEU A 42 -0.82 15.51 16.40
N ARG A 43 -1.26 15.04 15.23
CA ARG A 43 -2.04 13.81 15.14
C ARG A 43 -1.19 12.70 15.74
N THR A 44 -1.65 12.11 16.84
CA THR A 44 -0.92 11.03 17.54
C THR A 44 -0.82 9.77 16.66
N LYS A 45 -1.73 9.60 15.70
CA LYS A 45 -1.72 8.50 14.73
C LYS A 45 -1.38 9.04 13.33
N PRO A 46 -0.51 8.34 12.58
CA PRO A 46 -0.23 8.71 11.20
C PRO A 46 -1.51 8.60 10.36
N LEU A 47 -1.62 9.47 9.36
CA LEU A 47 -2.73 9.39 8.40
C LEU A 47 -2.59 8.15 7.53
N ARG A 48 -3.73 7.52 7.21
CA ARG A 48 -3.74 6.42 6.26
C ARG A 48 -3.33 6.94 4.90
N THR A 49 -2.31 6.33 4.32
CA THR A 49 -1.91 6.62 2.94
C THR A 49 -2.94 6.02 1.97
N PRO A 50 -3.08 6.56 0.76
CA PRO A 50 -3.96 5.99 -0.26
C PRO A 50 -3.60 4.52 -0.56
N SER A 51 -2.31 4.16 -0.51
CA SER A 51 -1.85 2.78 -0.66
C SER A 51 -2.37 1.86 0.45
N MET A 52 -2.48 2.37 1.68
CA MET A 52 -3.03 1.59 2.80
C MET A 52 -4.53 1.39 2.65
N LEU A 53 -5.27 2.41 2.20
CA LEU A 53 -6.69 2.29 1.89
C LEU A 53 -6.94 1.32 0.71
N ALA A 54 -6.08 1.32 -0.30
CA ALA A 54 -6.14 0.37 -1.39
C ALA A 54 -5.89 -1.07 -0.91
N LEU A 55 -4.95 -1.27 0.02
CA LEU A 55 -4.67 -2.58 0.60
C LEU A 55 -5.84 -3.10 1.43
N ASP A 56 -6.49 -2.22 2.23
CA ASP A 56 -7.70 -2.55 2.97
C ASP A 56 -8.84 -3.01 2.03
N ASN A 57 -8.97 -2.33 0.86
CA ASN A 57 -9.95 -2.69 -0.17
C ASN A 57 -9.63 -4.07 -0.78
N PHE A 58 -8.37 -4.32 -1.14
CA PHE A 58 -7.94 -5.62 -1.66
C PHE A 58 -8.20 -6.76 -0.68
N ASP A 59 -7.92 -6.56 0.60
CA ASP A 59 -8.18 -7.58 1.64
C ASP A 59 -9.67 -7.91 1.76
N PHE A 60 -10.55 -6.91 1.65
CA PHE A 60 -12.00 -7.10 1.75
C PHE A 60 -12.57 -7.94 0.59
N TYR A 61 -12.14 -7.69 -0.65
CA TYR A 61 -12.69 -8.39 -1.82
C TYR A 61 -11.96 -9.71 -2.14
N TYR A 62 -10.63 -9.72 -2.05
CA TYR A 62 -9.84 -10.88 -2.47
C TYR A 62 -9.62 -11.89 -1.34
N GLY A 63 -9.79 -11.48 -0.08
CA GLY A 63 -9.73 -12.37 1.09
C GLY A 63 -10.69 -13.56 0.96
N PRO A 64 -12.00 -13.34 0.75
CA PRO A 64 -12.97 -14.43 0.56
C PRO A 64 -12.78 -15.21 -0.75
N LEU A 65 -12.27 -14.57 -1.82
CA LEU A 65 -12.13 -15.19 -3.14
C LEU A 65 -11.00 -16.23 -3.18
N PHE A 66 -9.85 -15.90 -2.57
CA PHE A 66 -8.67 -16.75 -2.58
C PHE A 66 -8.42 -17.45 -1.24
N THR A 67 -9.19 -17.13 -0.20
CA THR A 67 -9.16 -17.71 1.16
C THR A 67 -7.73 -17.98 1.61
N ASN A 68 -7.30 -19.25 1.61
CA ASN A 68 -5.98 -19.67 2.09
C ASN A 68 -4.80 -19.16 1.24
N LYS A 69 -5.04 -18.84 -0.04
CA LYS A 69 -4.01 -18.34 -0.96
C LYS A 69 -3.84 -16.82 -0.87
N TRP A 70 -4.81 -16.09 -0.34
CA TRP A 70 -4.76 -14.63 -0.28
C TRP A 70 -3.49 -14.08 0.39
N PRO A 71 -3.05 -14.58 1.56
CA PRO A 71 -1.82 -14.10 2.19
C PRO A 71 -0.58 -14.24 1.28
N SER A 72 -0.50 -15.31 0.48
CA SER A 72 0.61 -15.51 -0.46
C SER A 72 0.57 -14.53 -1.65
N ILE A 73 -0.63 -14.23 -2.15
CA ILE A 73 -0.83 -13.24 -3.23
C ILE A 73 -0.52 -11.84 -2.71
N ARG A 74 -1.06 -11.48 -1.54
CA ARG A 74 -0.80 -10.21 -0.86
C ARG A 74 0.70 -10.00 -0.62
N LEU A 75 1.41 -11.04 -0.18
CA LEU A 75 2.86 -10.99 -0.04
C LEU A 75 3.54 -10.74 -1.40
N GLY A 76 3.11 -11.43 -2.46
CA GLY A 76 3.63 -11.24 -3.81
C GLY A 76 3.44 -9.81 -4.36
N LEU A 77 2.35 -9.12 -3.99
CA LEU A 77 2.07 -7.74 -4.38
C LEU A 77 2.94 -6.71 -3.62
N LEU A 78 3.31 -7.01 -2.38
CA LEU A 78 4.13 -6.14 -1.52
C LEU A 78 5.64 -6.37 -1.70
N MET A 79 6.02 -7.48 -2.33
CA MET A 79 7.40 -7.79 -2.68
C MET A 79 7.88 -6.92 -3.86
N PRO A 80 9.21 -6.72 -4.00
CA PRO A 80 9.75 -6.06 -5.17
C PRO A 80 9.40 -6.82 -6.44
N ASN A 81 8.99 -6.08 -7.47
CA ASN A 81 8.57 -6.64 -8.74
C ASN A 81 9.70 -7.43 -9.40
N LYS A 82 9.37 -8.63 -9.87
CA LYS A 82 10.27 -9.44 -10.69
C LYS A 82 10.06 -9.07 -12.15
N PHE A 83 11.13 -8.68 -12.82
CA PHE A 83 11.09 -8.33 -14.24
C PHE A 83 11.52 -9.50 -15.11
N ALA A 84 10.90 -9.63 -16.28
CA ALA A 84 11.32 -10.54 -17.32
C ALA A 84 11.72 -9.71 -18.55
N ALA A 85 12.81 -10.10 -19.20
CA ALA A 85 13.29 -9.41 -20.38
C ALA A 85 12.86 -10.14 -21.64
N VAL A 86 12.30 -9.38 -22.58
CA VAL A 86 11.89 -9.88 -23.90
C VAL A 86 12.96 -9.52 -24.91
N VAL A 87 13.63 -10.52 -25.45
CA VAL A 87 14.73 -10.32 -26.40
C VAL A 87 14.14 -9.94 -27.76
N ASN A 88 14.55 -8.78 -28.29
CA ASN A 88 14.13 -8.34 -29.61
C ASN A 88 14.80 -9.17 -30.71
N ARG A 89 14.02 -9.97 -31.44
CA ARG A 89 14.49 -10.84 -32.53
C ARG A 89 14.95 -10.08 -33.78
N PHE A 90 14.51 -8.84 -33.95
CA PHE A 90 14.84 -8.01 -35.12
C PHE A 90 16.14 -7.21 -34.93
N SER A 91 16.79 -7.32 -33.77
CA SER A 91 18.06 -6.66 -33.54
C SER A 91 19.21 -7.38 -34.25
N SER A 92 20.12 -6.63 -34.87
CA SER A 92 21.36 -7.16 -35.44
C SER A 92 22.27 -7.83 -34.41
N SER A 93 22.11 -7.52 -33.11
CA SER A 93 22.87 -8.10 -31.99
C SER A 93 22.04 -9.11 -31.18
N PHE A 94 21.01 -9.73 -31.78
CA PHE A 94 20.14 -10.69 -31.11
C PHE A 94 20.91 -11.82 -30.42
N GLU A 95 21.85 -12.45 -31.13
CA GLU A 95 22.65 -13.57 -30.62
C GLU A 95 23.56 -13.13 -29.47
N VAL A 96 24.15 -11.93 -29.58
CA VAL A 96 25.02 -11.36 -28.53
C VAL A 96 24.20 -11.06 -27.26
N ASN A 97 23.07 -10.38 -27.39
CA ASN A 97 22.19 -10.06 -26.27
C ASN A 97 21.68 -11.32 -25.58
N LYS A 98 21.29 -12.33 -26.37
CA LYS A 98 20.88 -13.63 -25.85
C LYS A 98 22.00 -14.28 -25.03
N ASN A 99 23.22 -14.29 -25.53
CA ASN A 99 24.36 -14.91 -24.83
C ASN A 99 24.72 -14.15 -23.53
N ILE A 100 24.66 -12.81 -23.55
CA ILE A 100 24.86 -11.98 -22.35
C ILE A 100 23.81 -12.31 -21.28
N MET A 101 22.55 -12.46 -21.68
CA MET A 101 21.49 -12.79 -20.73
C MET A 101 21.67 -14.21 -20.15
N GLU A 102 22.07 -15.17 -20.98
CA GLU A 102 22.37 -16.53 -20.53
C GLU A 102 23.58 -16.57 -19.57
N SER A 103 24.61 -15.74 -19.80
CA SER A 103 25.77 -15.65 -18.88
C SER A 103 25.46 -14.99 -17.54
N LEU A 104 24.46 -14.10 -17.50
CA LEU A 104 23.92 -13.53 -16.26
C LEU A 104 23.06 -14.53 -15.45
N GLY A 105 22.93 -15.78 -15.92
CA GLY A 105 22.14 -16.81 -15.26
C GLY A 105 20.63 -16.68 -15.50
N THR A 106 20.23 -15.91 -16.52
CA THR A 106 18.80 -15.83 -16.87
C THR A 106 18.34 -17.11 -17.54
N ILE A 107 17.05 -17.43 -17.35
CA ILE A 107 16.45 -18.65 -17.86
C ILE A 107 15.36 -18.28 -18.85
N ASN A 108 15.32 -18.97 -19.98
CA ASN A 108 14.27 -18.79 -20.96
C ASN A 108 12.98 -19.51 -20.51
N LEU A 109 12.10 -18.74 -19.87
CA LEU A 109 10.83 -19.22 -19.29
C LEU A 109 9.96 -19.94 -20.32
N ILE A 110 9.87 -19.40 -21.54
CA ILE A 110 9.04 -19.98 -22.61
C ILE A 110 9.54 -21.37 -22.98
N LYS A 111 10.87 -21.54 -23.12
CA LYS A 111 11.46 -22.86 -23.40
C LYS A 111 11.17 -23.85 -22.27
N GLN A 112 11.24 -23.44 -21.01
CA GLN A 112 10.93 -24.33 -19.88
C GLN A 112 9.46 -24.75 -19.84
N ILE A 113 8.55 -23.80 -20.07
CA ILE A 113 7.10 -24.08 -20.07
C ILE A 113 6.74 -25.02 -21.22
N VAL A 114 7.27 -24.77 -22.42
CA VAL A 114 7.02 -25.59 -23.62
C VAL A 114 7.69 -26.96 -23.50
N LYS A 115 8.85 -27.10 -22.86
CA LYS A 115 9.48 -28.43 -22.67
C LYS A 115 8.56 -29.43 -21.95
N ASN A 116 7.67 -28.95 -21.09
CA ASN A 116 6.76 -29.78 -20.31
C ASN A 116 5.39 -29.99 -20.99
N ARG A 117 5.20 -29.51 -22.22
CA ARG A 117 3.92 -29.59 -22.96
C ARG A 117 4.19 -29.86 -24.44
N ASP A 118 3.44 -30.78 -25.04
CA ASP A 118 3.51 -30.95 -26.49
C ASP A 118 3.06 -29.64 -27.18
N PRO A 119 3.88 -29.04 -28.05
CA PRO A 119 3.50 -27.81 -28.74
C PRO A 119 2.34 -28.11 -29.71
N PRO A 120 1.28 -27.28 -29.74
CA PRO A 120 0.26 -27.38 -30.77
C PRO A 120 0.89 -27.23 -32.16
N LYS A 121 0.50 -28.10 -33.12
CA LYS A 121 1.07 -28.13 -34.49
C LYS A 121 1.04 -26.77 -35.17
N GLU A 122 -0.01 -25.99 -34.94
CA GLU A 122 -0.20 -24.63 -35.47
C GLU A 122 0.91 -23.66 -35.06
N VAL A 123 1.38 -23.76 -33.80
CA VAL A 123 2.44 -22.89 -33.27
C VAL A 123 3.77 -23.19 -33.95
N GLU A 124 4.01 -24.46 -34.29
CA GLU A 124 5.23 -24.88 -34.97
C GLU A 124 5.24 -24.42 -36.44
N GLU A 125 4.10 -24.52 -37.12
CA GLU A 125 3.95 -23.99 -38.48
C GLU A 125 4.10 -22.47 -38.52
N ALA A 126 3.48 -21.76 -37.57
CA ALA A 126 3.62 -20.31 -37.46
C ALA A 126 5.09 -19.90 -37.23
N LYS A 127 5.83 -20.63 -36.39
CA LYS A 127 7.28 -20.43 -36.20
C LYS A 127 8.05 -20.61 -37.49
N LYS A 128 7.80 -21.71 -38.22
CA LYS A 128 8.46 -21.98 -39.52
C LYS A 128 8.18 -20.88 -40.55
N ARG A 129 6.95 -20.37 -40.61
CA ARG A 129 6.56 -19.23 -41.49
C ARG A 129 7.27 -17.94 -41.09
N PHE A 130 7.36 -17.65 -39.80
CA PHE A 130 8.04 -16.46 -39.30
C PHE A 130 9.56 -16.52 -39.56
N ASP A 131 10.16 -17.68 -39.33
CA ASP A 131 11.60 -17.88 -39.52
C ASP A 131 11.99 -17.72 -40.99
N SER A 132 11.17 -18.24 -41.91
CA SER A 132 11.40 -18.05 -43.35
C SER A 132 11.26 -16.59 -43.78
N GLN A 133 10.31 -15.83 -43.22
CA GLN A 133 10.18 -14.38 -43.46
C GLN A 133 11.39 -13.60 -42.93
N LEU A 134 11.88 -13.96 -41.75
CA LEU A 134 13.09 -13.36 -41.17
C LEU A 134 14.32 -13.60 -42.04
N ASP A 135 14.52 -14.82 -42.53
CA ASP A 135 15.64 -15.16 -43.41
C ASP A 135 15.57 -14.47 -44.77
N GLN A 136 14.36 -14.14 -45.25
CA GLN A 136 14.18 -13.31 -46.44
C GLN A 136 14.57 -11.86 -46.18
N LEU A 137 14.22 -11.31 -45.01
CA LEU A 137 14.58 -9.94 -44.63
C LEU A 137 16.08 -9.77 -44.41
N LYS A 138 16.77 -10.78 -43.84
CA LYS A 138 18.23 -10.73 -43.62
C LYS A 138 19.05 -10.86 -44.92
N ARG A 139 18.45 -11.35 -46.01
CA ARG A 139 19.11 -11.53 -47.32
C ARG A 139 19.00 -10.31 -48.24
N LYS A 140 18.12 -9.36 -47.92
CA LYS A 140 18.00 -8.07 -48.60
C LYS A 140 18.92 -7.05 -47.96
#